data_AF-A0A923PZ44-F1
#
_entry.id   AF-A0A923PZ44-F1
#
_cell.length_a   1.000
_cell.length_b   1.000
_cell.length_c   1.000
_cell.angle_alpha   90.00
_cell.angle_beta   90.00
_cell.angle_gamma   90.00
#
_symmetry.space_group_name_H-M   'P 1'
#
loop_
_entity.id
_entity.type
_entity.pdbx_description
1 polymer ?
#
loop_
_entity_poly.entity_id
_entity_poly.type
_entity_poly.pdbx_seq_one_letter_code
_entity_poly.pdbx_strand_id
1 'polypeptide(L)'
;MLTGPRASAEFWATYARGLFGVREPWLGHFIFLEEDKTAFHRYRPEVGAIPISTTFFRASFLQRYVIFSQRLALNREYSAVALILAPQSRSGAFAEPAGNIRFCNFIKSLYASIGDGPD
;
A
#
# COMPACT_ATOMS: atom_id res chain seq x y z
N MET A 1 -10.78 -9.57 9.73
CA MET A 1 -9.41 -10.13 9.65
C MET A 1 -9.42 -11.10 8.49
N LEU A 2 -8.90 -10.70 7.33
CA LEU A 2 -8.84 -11.58 6.14
C LEU A 2 -7.71 -12.58 6.38
N THR A 3 -8.04 -13.73 6.94
CA THR A 3 -7.12 -14.85 7.23
C THR A 3 -7.06 -15.79 6.02
N GLY A 4 -6.60 -15.28 4.89
CA GLY A 4 -6.03 -16.09 3.81
C GLY A 4 -4.51 -15.89 3.80
N PRO A 5 -3.71 -16.78 3.17
CA PRO A 5 -2.33 -16.45 2.88
C PRO A 5 -2.30 -15.10 2.16
N ARG A 6 -1.53 -14.15 2.70
CA ARG A 6 -1.39 -12.83 2.08
C ARG A 6 -0.83 -13.06 0.68
N ALA A 7 -1.45 -12.50 -0.35
CA ALA A 7 -1.03 -12.71 -1.75
C ALA A 7 0.48 -12.43 -1.96
N SER A 8 1.02 -11.44 -1.23
CA SER A 8 2.47 -11.17 -1.18
C SER A 8 3.30 -12.35 -0.65
N ALA A 9 2.82 -13.06 0.37
CA ALA A 9 3.54 -14.20 0.94
C ALA A 9 3.62 -15.38 -0.05
N GLU A 10 2.54 -15.69 -0.78
CA GLU A 10 2.57 -16.72 -1.83
C GLU A 10 3.47 -16.32 -3.00
N PHE A 11 3.48 -15.03 -3.37
CA PHE A 11 4.40 -14.50 -4.37
C PHE A 11 5.86 -14.72 -3.95
N TRP A 12 6.24 -14.34 -2.73
CA TRP A 12 7.60 -14.53 -2.24
C TRP A 12 7.94 -16.02 -2.02
N ALA A 13 6.99 -16.85 -1.61
CA ALA A 13 7.18 -18.30 -1.52
C ALA A 13 7.43 -18.92 -2.91
N THR A 14 6.73 -18.45 -3.93
CA THR A 14 6.89 -18.88 -5.33
C THR A 14 8.26 -18.47 -5.88
N TYR A 15 8.73 -17.26 -5.54
CA TYR A 15 10.10 -16.83 -5.83
C TYR A 15 11.14 -17.72 -5.14
N ALA A 16 10.98 -17.97 -3.84
CA ALA A 16 11.90 -18.81 -3.07
C ALA A 16 11.97 -20.26 -3.59
N ARG A 17 10.91 -20.75 -4.24
CA ARG A 17 10.87 -22.05 -4.94
C ARG A 17 11.54 -22.03 -6.31
N GLY A 18 12.04 -20.89 -6.79
CA GLY A 18 12.73 -20.74 -8.06
C GLY A 18 11.82 -20.62 -9.29
N LEU A 19 10.53 -20.34 -9.11
CA LEU A 19 9.56 -20.32 -10.21
C LEU A 19 9.54 -19.00 -11.01
N PHE A 20 10.16 -17.93 -10.50
CA PHE A 20 10.22 -16.61 -11.16
C PHE A 20 11.57 -16.30 -11.84
N GLY A 21 12.48 -17.28 -11.92
CA GLY A 21 13.82 -17.12 -12.49
C GLY A 21 14.87 -16.72 -11.44
N VAL A 22 16.05 -16.31 -11.92
CA VAL A 22 17.23 -16.02 -11.07
C VAL A 22 17.17 -14.62 -10.44
N ARG A 23 16.44 -13.69 -11.06
CA ARG A 23 16.33 -12.31 -10.60
C ARG A 23 15.17 -12.15 -9.62
N GLU A 24 15.39 -11.35 -8.57
CA GLU A 24 14.34 -11.00 -7.63
C GLU A 24 13.21 -10.26 -8.36
N PRO A 25 11.97 -10.76 -8.31
CA PRO A 25 10.85 -10.13 -8.99
C PRO A 25 10.41 -8.88 -8.24
N TRP A 26 9.84 -7.91 -8.96
CA TRP A 26 9.34 -6.68 -8.38
C TRP A 26 7.84 -6.78 -8.10
N LEU A 27 7.42 -6.39 -6.89
CA LEU A 27 6.02 -6.39 -6.47
C LEU A 27 5.62 -5.02 -5.90
N GLY A 28 4.84 -4.26 -6.66
CA GLY A 28 4.35 -2.94 -6.25
C GLY A 28 2.90 -2.93 -5.76
N HIS A 29 2.58 -2.05 -4.80
CA HIS A 29 1.19 -1.72 -4.44
C HIS A 29 0.89 -0.24 -4.67
N PHE A 30 -0.06 0.06 -5.55
CA PHE A 30 -0.51 1.43 -5.81
C PHE A 30 -1.97 1.59 -5.34
N ILE A 31 -2.26 2.69 -4.64
CA ILE A 31 -3.61 3.04 -4.19
C ILE A 31 -3.89 4.49 -4.57
N PHE A 32 -5.05 4.71 -5.20
CA PHE A 32 -5.59 6.02 -5.49
C PHE A 32 -6.95 6.15 -4.79
N LEU A 33 -7.11 7.14 -3.92
CA LEU A 33 -8.34 7.38 -3.17
C LEU A 33 -8.85 8.79 -3.38
N GLU A 34 -10.17 8.92 -3.35
CA GLU A 34 -10.81 10.22 -3.27
C GLU A 34 -10.61 10.84 -1.88
N GLU A 35 -10.19 12.09 -1.84
CA GLU A 35 -10.12 12.91 -0.63
C GLU A 35 -11.50 13.52 -0.33
N ASP A 36 -12.42 12.67 0.15
CA ASP A 36 -13.73 13.14 0.62
C ASP A 36 -13.63 13.67 2.07
N LYS A 37 -14.28 14.81 2.35
CA LYS A 37 -14.44 15.38 3.69
C LYS A 37 -15.09 14.39 4.66
N THR A 38 -15.96 13.49 4.17
CA THR A 38 -16.56 12.45 5.02
C THR A 38 -15.56 11.38 5.44
N ALA A 39 -14.48 11.18 4.67
CA ALA A 39 -13.42 10.22 4.97
C ALA A 39 -12.55 10.65 6.18
N PHE A 40 -12.70 11.90 6.64
CA PHE A 40 -12.12 12.43 7.88
C PHE A 40 -12.97 12.17 9.13
N HIS A 41 -14.24 11.75 8.99
CA HIS A 41 -15.05 11.43 10.15
C HIS A 41 -14.48 10.21 10.86
N ARG A 42 -14.25 10.34 12.18
CA ARG A 42 -13.93 9.21 13.06
C ARG A 42 -15.14 8.28 13.08
N TYR A 43 -15.12 7.27 12.23
CA TYR A 43 -16.06 6.18 12.32
C TYR A 43 -15.78 5.41 13.61
N ARG A 44 -16.72 5.42 14.55
CA ARG A 44 -16.69 4.55 15.73
C ARG A 44 -17.26 3.21 15.27
N PRO A 45 -16.43 2.17 15.09
CA PRO A 45 -16.95 0.88 14.68
C PRO A 45 -17.92 0.37 15.74
N GLU A 46 -19.08 -0.12 15.32
CA GLU A 46 -19.92 -0.96 16.18
C GLU A 46 -19.04 -2.12 16.66
N VAL A 47 -19.07 -2.40 17.96
CA VAL A 47 -18.25 -3.43 18.58
C VAL A 47 -18.79 -4.80 18.13
N GLY A 48 -18.39 -5.22 16.93
CA GLY A 48 -18.55 -6.60 16.49
C GLY A 48 -17.51 -7.50 17.17
N ALA A 49 -17.70 -8.82 17.08
CA ALA A 49 -16.90 -9.86 17.72
C ALA A 49 -15.40 -9.91 17.31
N ILE A 50 -14.92 -8.96 16.51
CA ILE A 50 -13.55 -8.90 16.03
C ILE A 50 -12.82 -7.78 16.77
N PRO A 51 -11.76 -8.08 17.55
CA PRO A 51 -11.00 -7.05 18.24
C PRO A 51 -10.35 -6.11 17.23
N ILE A 52 -10.72 -4.84 17.28
CA ILE A 52 -10.16 -3.79 16.44
C ILE A 52 -8.93 -3.24 17.16
N SER A 53 -7.77 -3.30 16.51
CA SER A 53 -6.53 -2.75 17.07
C SER A 53 -6.71 -1.25 17.39
N THR A 54 -6.26 -0.84 18.57
CA THR A 54 -6.40 0.52 19.11
C THR A 54 -5.84 1.61 18.20
N THR A 55 -4.87 1.28 17.33
CA THR A 55 -4.33 2.17 16.30
C THR A 55 -5.41 2.64 15.30
N PHE A 56 -6.46 1.83 15.07
CA PHE A 56 -7.54 2.14 14.12
C PHE A 56 -8.79 2.73 14.77
N PHE A 57 -8.91 2.71 16.10
CA PHE A 57 -10.11 3.10 16.85
C PHE A 57 -10.42 4.61 16.79
N ARG A 58 -9.43 5.44 16.42
CA ARG A 58 -9.56 6.90 16.27
C ARG A 58 -9.08 7.42 14.91
N ALA A 59 -8.73 6.51 14.02
CA ALA A 59 -8.22 6.85 12.71
C ALA A 59 -9.39 7.14 11.75
N SER A 60 -9.33 8.28 11.06
CA SER A 60 -10.20 8.52 9.91
C SER A 60 -9.99 7.42 8.85
N PHE A 61 -10.94 7.24 7.92
CA PHE A 61 -10.83 6.21 6.88
C PHE A 61 -9.49 6.32 6.13
N LEU A 62 -9.12 7.54 5.73
CA LEU A 62 -7.84 7.83 5.08
C LEU A 62 -6.63 7.46 5.95
N GLN A 63 -6.66 7.77 7.26
CA GLN A 63 -5.58 7.42 8.17
C GLN A 63 -5.34 5.90 8.24
N ARG A 64 -6.39 5.07 8.06
CA ARG A 64 -6.20 3.62 8.01
C ARG A 64 -5.41 3.18 6.79
N TYR A 65 -5.67 3.78 5.63
CA TYR A 65 -4.93 3.50 4.40
C TYR A 65 -3.49 3.98 4.49
N VAL A 66 -3.23 5.13 5.12
CA VAL A 66 -1.86 5.58 5.38
C VAL A 66 -1.10 4.56 6.24
N ILE A 67 -1.67 4.17 7.38
CA ILE A 67 -1.05 3.19 8.30
C ILE A 67 -0.83 1.84 7.59
N PHE A 68 -1.82 1.39 6.82
CA PHE A 68 -1.73 0.15 6.06
C PHE A 68 -0.62 0.20 5.02
N SER A 69 -0.60 1.21 4.15
CA SER A 69 0.41 1.37 3.11
C SER A 69 1.83 1.51 3.69
N GLN A 70 1.98 2.23 4.80
CA GLN A 70 3.28 2.32 5.49
C GLN A 70 3.74 0.97 6.04
N ARG A 71 2.83 0.16 6.60
CA ARG A 71 3.16 -1.18 7.09
C ARG A 71 3.57 -2.12 5.97
N LEU A 72 2.87 -2.08 4.82
CA LEU A 72 3.25 -2.87 3.65
C LEU A 72 4.69 -2.57 3.20
N ALA A 73 5.06 -1.29 3.15
CA ALA A 73 6.40 -0.87 2.79
C ALA A 73 7.45 -1.28 3.84
N LEU A 74 7.15 -1.08 5.14
CA LEU A 74 8.07 -1.39 6.24
C LEU A 74 8.34 -2.90 6.40
N ASN A 75 7.30 -3.72 6.25
CA ASN A 75 7.42 -5.18 6.37
C ASN A 75 8.11 -5.84 5.17
N ARG A 76 8.45 -5.06 4.13
CA ARG A 76 8.98 -5.56 2.85
C ARG A 76 8.10 -6.63 2.20
N GLU A 77 6.79 -6.54 2.44
CA GLU A 77 5.81 -7.40 1.76
C GLU A 77 5.67 -7.01 0.28
N TYR A 78 6.00 -5.75 -0.04
CA TYR A 78 6.04 -5.17 -1.37
C TYR A 78 7.38 -4.44 -1.57
N SER A 79 7.91 -4.48 -2.79
CA SER A 79 9.12 -3.77 -3.20
C SER A 79 8.93 -2.25 -3.14
N ALA A 80 7.73 -1.77 -3.49
CA ALA A 80 7.36 -0.36 -3.34
C ALA A 80 5.85 -0.18 -3.13
N VAL A 81 5.47 0.87 -2.40
CA VAL A 81 4.07 1.22 -2.14
C VAL A 81 3.86 2.70 -2.43
N ALA A 82 2.77 3.05 -3.09
CA ALA A 82 2.34 4.42 -3.31
C ALA A 82 0.86 4.62 -2.94
N LEU A 83 0.58 5.74 -2.27
CA LEU A 83 -0.77 6.19 -1.96
C LEU A 83 -0.96 7.64 -2.43
N ILE A 84 -1.92 7.85 -3.32
CA ILE A 84 -2.32 9.17 -3.81
C ILE A 84 -3.74 9.44 -3.31
N LEU A 85 -3.94 10.64 -2.77
CA LEU A 85 -5.25 11.17 -2.40
C LEU A 85 -5.58 12.30 -3.36
N ALA A 86 -6.76 12.30 -3.98
CA ALA A 86 -7.18 13.37 -4.88
C ALA A 86 -8.62 13.79 -4.61
N PRO A 87 -8.95 15.09 -4.59
CA PRO A 87 -10.33 15.54 -4.50
C PRO A 87 -11.10 15.14 -5.76
N GLN A 88 -12.43 15.03 -5.66
CA GLN A 88 -13.32 14.74 -6.80
C GLN A 88 -13.23 15.77 -7.95
N SER A 89 -12.63 16.93 -7.69
CA SER A 89 -12.49 18.02 -8.67
C SER A 89 -11.57 17.65 -9.83
N ARG A 90 -11.83 18.21 -11.02
CA ARG A 90 -10.94 18.09 -12.20
C ARG A 90 -9.71 19.01 -12.14
N SER A 91 -9.24 19.39 -10.95
CA SER A 91 -8.11 20.32 -10.78
C SER A 91 -6.75 19.69 -11.05
N GLY A 92 -6.66 18.36 -11.02
CA GLY A 92 -5.38 17.64 -11.02
C GLY A 92 -4.60 17.76 -9.71
N ALA A 93 -5.18 18.41 -8.68
CA ALA A 93 -4.60 18.43 -7.35
C ALA A 93 -4.57 17.02 -6.77
N PHE A 94 -3.49 16.67 -6.09
CA PHE A 94 -3.39 15.45 -5.31
C PHE A 94 -2.42 15.65 -4.14
N ALA A 95 -2.56 14.79 -3.13
CA ALA A 95 -1.71 14.76 -1.97
C ALA A 95 -1.06 13.37 -1.80
N GLU A 96 0.17 13.39 -1.32
CA GLU A 96 0.90 12.19 -0.91
C GLU A 96 1.09 12.22 0.61
N PRO A 97 0.39 11.38 1.37
CA PRO A 97 0.23 11.58 2.81
C PRO A 97 1.50 11.26 3.62
N ALA A 98 2.47 10.55 3.06
CA ALA A 98 3.73 10.27 3.74
C ALA A 98 4.90 10.02 2.78
N GLY A 99 6.09 10.46 3.19
CA GLY A 99 7.29 10.47 2.35
C GLY A 99 7.79 9.09 1.89
N ASN A 100 7.49 8.04 2.65
CA ASN A 100 7.90 6.66 2.37
C ASN A 100 6.94 5.90 1.44
N ILE A 101 5.76 6.46 1.14
CA ILE A 101 4.73 5.87 0.26
C ILE A 101 4.35 6.82 -0.88
N ARG A 102 5.34 7.56 -1.38
CA ARG A 102 5.19 8.49 -2.50
C ARG A 102 5.23 7.78 -3.84
N PHE A 103 4.46 8.28 -4.80
CA PHE A 103 4.44 7.84 -6.18
C PHE A 103 5.80 7.97 -6.85
N CYS A 104 6.56 9.03 -6.55
CA CYS A 104 7.90 9.21 -7.12
C CYS A 104 8.87 8.09 -6.69
N ASN A 105 8.77 7.60 -5.45
CA ASN A 105 9.59 6.49 -4.97
C ASN A 105 9.17 5.18 -5.63
N PHE A 106 7.86 4.97 -5.79
CA PHE A 106 7.29 3.82 -6.46
C PHE A 106 7.77 3.70 -7.91
N ILE A 107 7.68 4.79 -8.68
CA ILE A 107 8.12 4.82 -10.06
C ILE A 107 9.64 4.62 -10.18
N LYS A 108 10.44 5.24 -9.31
CA LYS A 108 11.89 5.00 -9.27
C LYS A 108 12.23 3.52 -9.03
N SER A 109 11.52 2.87 -8.11
CA SER A 109 11.71 1.44 -7.82
C SER A 109 11.30 0.56 -9.01
N LEU A 110 10.19 0.88 -9.66
CA LEU A 110 9.73 0.16 -10.86
C LEU A 110 10.74 0.31 -12.01
N TYR A 111 11.21 1.52 -12.31
CA TYR A 111 12.21 1.73 -13.36
C TYR A 111 13.51 0.99 -13.07
N ALA A 112 13.98 0.99 -11.82
CA ALA A 112 15.15 0.21 -11.43
C ALA A 112 14.95 -1.30 -11.66
N SER A 113 13.75 -1.83 -11.42
CA SER A 113 13.47 -3.24 -11.71
C SER A 113 13.47 -3.59 -13.20
N ILE A 114 13.18 -2.63 -14.09
CA ILE A 114 13.22 -2.87 -15.53
C ILE A 114 14.67 -2.78 -16.05
N GLY A 115 15.48 -1.91 -15.45
CA GLY A 115 16.82 -1.54 -15.93
C GLY A 115 17.89 -2.64 -15.94
N ASP A 116 17.83 -3.68 -15.10
CA ASP A 116 18.83 -4.78 -15.14
C ASP A 116 18.44 -5.91 -16.12
N GLY A 117 18.04 -5.57 -17.36
CA GLY A 117 17.98 -6.53 -18.45
C GLY A 117 19.39 -6.79 -19.01
N PRO A 118 19.74 -8.01 -19.45
CA PRO A 118 21.03 -8.25 -20.09
C PRO A 118 21.07 -7.52 -21.44
N ASP A 119 22.00 -6.58 -21.59
CA ASP A 119 22.51 -6.14 -22.89
C ASP A 119 23.25 -7.29 -23.59
#